data_AF-A0A0C3C0L4-F1
#
_entry.id   AF-A0A0C3C0L4-F1
#
_cell.length_a   1.000
_cell.length_b   1.000
_cell.length_c   1.000
_cell.angle_alpha   90.00
_cell.angle_beta   90.00
_cell.angle_gamma   90.00
#
_symmetry.space_group_name_H-M   'P 1'
#
loop_
_entity.id
_entity.type
_entity.pdbx_description
1 polymer ?
#
loop_
_entity_poly.entity_id
_entity_poly.type
_entity_poly.pdbx_seq_one_letter_code
_entity_poly.pdbx_strand_id
1 'polypeptide(L)'
;MRSFTVKTLTAFAFLAISVKAQVPAFKGQLLLEPGLSSAKCLTAASNINAAVVTIQPCTGSASQKWTFGGGVVKVFGDKCLAVPEGSAADGTKLQISTCLTDNPNQKWGYTRDNRMTWTDKGKCIDLTGGNLADGTSVQIWSCSGGNANQVWNTGYMVNDLPTTSQDGQYGINNCGTGSSQSSNCQTAWINSASDFCLSAPPTSGTIGDTEAIAIAYCTKSGRGPRTIPNGALTGVHFVKTPEYVQVTGVGDLTKLNIPQGDEGGELDNRGADGRGNPIGGLVYGNSFGPGLQYHEWTSFISDKEFCFRACVGARATSLCNHIYDLMGCYWNIPANYDAKQFEDCDGEPALPMVVYGTSTWYQGVSPTPSPHPAPSSSNCKALPTVSVSPALRRRNSMVKRYPVPAFPGATPAPVM
;
A
#
# COMPACT_ATOMS: atom_id res chain seq x y z
N MET A 1 64.43 -33.72 -12.69
CA MET A 1 63.32 -34.66 -12.48
C MET A 1 62.39 -34.07 -11.43
N ARG A 2 61.10 -34.00 -11.78
CA ARG A 2 59.88 -33.75 -10.95
C ARG A 2 59.75 -32.40 -10.22
N SER A 3 59.07 -31.49 -10.92
CA SER A 3 58.30 -30.38 -10.34
C SER A 3 57.09 -30.95 -9.58
N PHE A 4 56.94 -30.63 -8.31
CA PHE A 4 55.74 -30.92 -7.52
C PHE A 4 54.87 -29.65 -7.45
N THR A 5 53.81 -29.63 -8.25
CA THR A 5 52.77 -28.60 -8.17
C THR A 5 51.75 -29.04 -7.11
N VAL A 6 51.76 -28.39 -5.94
CA VAL A 6 50.70 -28.57 -4.94
C VAL A 6 49.47 -27.81 -5.42
N LYS A 7 48.47 -28.54 -5.94
CA LYS A 7 47.14 -27.99 -6.18
C LYS A 7 46.36 -27.98 -4.86
N THR A 8 46.26 -26.81 -4.23
CA THR A 8 45.35 -26.58 -3.12
C THR A 8 43.92 -26.56 -3.68
N LEU A 9 43.15 -27.63 -3.48
CA LEU A 9 41.71 -27.61 -3.70
C LEU A 9 41.08 -26.80 -2.56
N THR A 10 40.74 -25.54 -2.82
CA THR A 10 39.88 -24.76 -1.92
C THR A 10 38.45 -25.28 -2.08
N ALA A 11 38.02 -26.14 -1.16
CA ALA A 11 36.62 -26.53 -1.05
C ALA A 11 35.81 -25.30 -0.63
N PHE A 12 35.09 -24.68 -1.55
CA PHE A 12 34.03 -23.74 -1.21
C PHE A 12 32.92 -24.51 -0.51
N ALA A 13 32.95 -24.52 0.82
CA ALA A 13 31.77 -24.86 1.60
C ALA A 13 30.71 -23.80 1.29
N PHE A 14 29.76 -24.15 0.42
CA PHE A 14 28.50 -23.43 0.35
C PHE A 14 27.85 -23.56 1.71
N LEU A 15 28.01 -22.53 2.55
CA LEU A 15 27.16 -22.36 3.71
C LEU A 15 25.75 -22.15 3.13
N ALA A 16 24.94 -23.21 3.12
CA ALA A 16 23.52 -23.07 2.84
C ALA A 16 22.97 -22.19 3.97
N ILE A 17 22.86 -20.90 3.70
CA ILE A 17 22.11 -19.98 4.54
C ILE A 17 20.69 -20.54 4.49
N SER A 18 20.26 -21.25 5.53
CA SER A 18 18.86 -21.56 5.71
C SER A 18 18.15 -20.22 5.84
N VAL A 19 17.64 -19.71 4.72
CA VAL A 19 16.68 -18.62 4.71
C VAL A 19 15.46 -19.19 5.41
N LYS A 20 15.32 -18.93 6.71
CA LYS A 20 14.09 -19.28 7.42
C LYS A 20 12.94 -18.68 6.62
N ALA A 21 11.93 -19.50 6.32
CA ALA A 21 10.69 -19.04 5.71
C ALA A 21 10.21 -17.79 6.46
N GLN A 22 10.22 -16.66 5.76
CA GLN A 22 9.78 -15.39 6.33
C GLN A 22 8.24 -15.39 6.41
N VAL A 23 7.70 -14.68 7.39
CA VAL A 23 6.26 -14.39 7.51
C VAL A 23 6.01 -12.94 7.08
N PRO A 24 4.78 -12.58 6.67
CA PRO A 24 4.44 -11.19 6.43
C PRO A 24 4.80 -10.31 7.61
N ALA A 25 5.21 -9.06 7.35
CA ALA A 25 5.46 -8.08 8.41
C ALA A 25 4.17 -7.74 9.16
N PHE A 26 3.04 -7.73 8.47
CA PHE A 26 1.73 -7.52 9.07
C PHE A 26 1.29 -8.73 9.89
N LYS A 27 0.70 -8.46 11.06
CA LYS A 27 0.27 -9.48 12.03
C LYS A 27 -1.24 -9.64 12.13
N GLY A 28 -1.68 -10.74 12.74
CA GLY A 28 -3.09 -11.04 12.99
C GLY A 28 -3.78 -11.67 11.78
N GLN A 29 -5.07 -11.38 11.62
CA GLN A 29 -5.88 -11.85 10.49
C GLN A 29 -5.72 -10.90 9.30
N LEU A 30 -5.13 -11.41 8.23
CA LEU A 30 -4.79 -10.67 7.03
C LEU A 30 -5.72 -11.04 5.89
N LEU A 31 -6.03 -10.06 5.05
CA LEU A 31 -6.43 -10.31 3.68
C LEU A 31 -5.20 -10.74 2.89
N LEU A 32 -5.40 -11.64 1.93
CA LEU A 32 -4.40 -11.96 0.90
C LEU A 32 -4.93 -11.52 -0.45
N GLU A 33 -4.28 -10.55 -1.06
CA GLU A 33 -4.76 -9.86 -2.24
C GLU A 33 -3.78 -10.07 -3.39
N PRO A 34 -4.24 -10.43 -4.60
CA PRO A 34 -3.34 -10.50 -5.75
C PRO A 34 -2.63 -9.16 -5.96
N GLY A 35 -1.33 -9.16 -6.25
CA GLY A 35 -0.58 -7.94 -6.55
C GLY A 35 -1.13 -7.17 -7.76
N LEU A 36 -1.86 -7.86 -8.64
CA LEU A 36 -2.60 -7.29 -9.76
C LEU A 36 -3.83 -6.47 -9.34
N SER A 37 -4.41 -6.72 -8.16
CA SER A 37 -5.58 -5.99 -7.66
C SER A 37 -5.80 -6.16 -6.16
N SER A 38 -5.73 -5.07 -5.40
CA SER A 38 -6.12 -5.03 -3.98
C SER A 38 -7.64 -5.17 -3.76
N ALA A 39 -8.46 -5.19 -4.82
CA ALA A 39 -9.93 -5.28 -4.69
C ALA A 39 -10.43 -6.73 -4.59
N LYS A 40 -9.52 -7.69 -4.77
CA LYS A 40 -9.79 -9.13 -4.75
C LYS A 40 -9.02 -9.79 -3.61
N CYS A 41 -9.66 -10.75 -2.96
CA CYS A 41 -9.14 -11.45 -1.81
C CYS A 41 -9.15 -12.96 -2.05
N LEU A 42 -8.08 -13.63 -1.63
CA LEU A 42 -7.98 -15.07 -1.51
C LEU A 42 -9.09 -15.57 -0.58
N THR A 43 -9.94 -16.45 -1.10
CA THR A 43 -11.17 -16.86 -0.45
C THR A 43 -11.29 -18.37 -0.49
N ALA A 44 -11.43 -19.00 0.68
CA ALA A 44 -11.84 -20.39 0.78
C ALA A 44 -13.35 -20.52 0.48
N ALA A 45 -13.75 -21.42 -0.41
CA ALA A 45 -15.14 -21.54 -0.85
C ALA A 45 -16.11 -21.92 0.29
N SER A 46 -15.64 -22.67 1.29
CA SER A 46 -16.39 -23.08 2.48
C SER A 46 -15.45 -23.59 3.57
N ASN A 47 -15.95 -23.89 4.77
CA ASN A 47 -15.18 -24.46 5.87
C ASN A 47 -15.21 -26.00 5.90
N ILE A 48 -14.94 -26.63 4.77
CA ILE A 48 -14.79 -28.10 4.66
C ILE A 48 -13.43 -28.43 4.05
N ASN A 49 -12.93 -29.64 4.32
CA ASN A 49 -11.71 -30.12 3.67
C ASN A 49 -11.92 -30.24 2.16
N ALA A 50 -10.85 -29.98 1.41
CA ALA A 50 -10.84 -29.91 -0.04
C ALA A 50 -11.69 -28.78 -0.65
N ALA A 51 -12.17 -27.83 0.15
CA ALA A 51 -12.77 -26.62 -0.39
C ALA A 51 -11.72 -25.84 -1.21
N VAL A 52 -12.08 -25.51 -2.45
CA VAL A 52 -11.21 -24.79 -3.38
C VAL A 52 -10.92 -23.38 -2.89
N VAL A 53 -9.75 -22.89 -3.27
CA VAL A 53 -9.33 -21.52 -2.99
C VAL A 53 -9.40 -20.70 -4.28
N THR A 54 -10.13 -19.59 -4.22
CA THR A 54 -10.39 -18.70 -5.36
C THR A 54 -10.10 -17.25 -4.98
N ILE A 55 -10.15 -16.34 -5.94
CA ILE A 55 -10.26 -14.91 -5.65
C ILE A 55 -11.72 -14.45 -5.74
N GLN A 56 -12.13 -13.57 -4.83
CA GLN A 56 -13.46 -12.95 -4.76
C GLN A 56 -13.32 -11.47 -4.37
N PRO A 57 -14.36 -10.63 -4.52
CA PRO A 57 -14.33 -9.29 -3.94
C PRO A 57 -14.03 -9.35 -2.43
N CYS A 58 -13.22 -8.43 -1.94
CA CYS A 58 -12.91 -8.36 -0.52
C CYS A 58 -14.15 -7.94 0.28
N THR A 59 -14.61 -8.83 1.17
CA THR A 59 -15.79 -8.64 2.04
C THR A 59 -15.42 -8.59 3.51
N GLY A 60 -14.23 -9.10 3.88
CA GLY A 60 -13.82 -9.27 5.27
C GLY A 60 -14.45 -10.49 5.97
N SER A 61 -15.09 -11.38 5.22
CA SER A 61 -15.66 -12.63 5.75
C SER A 61 -14.58 -13.54 6.38
N ALA A 62 -14.99 -14.44 7.26
CA ALA A 62 -14.08 -15.42 7.86
C ALA A 62 -13.33 -16.30 6.83
N SER A 63 -13.89 -16.48 5.63
CA SER A 63 -13.26 -17.21 4.52
C SER A 63 -12.11 -16.45 3.83
N GLN A 64 -11.92 -15.18 4.17
CA GLN A 64 -10.89 -14.28 3.62
C GLN A 64 -9.87 -13.85 4.68
N LYS A 65 -10.00 -14.34 5.91
CA LYS A 65 -9.16 -13.94 7.06
C LYS A 65 -8.10 -15.01 7.31
N TRP A 66 -6.90 -14.74 6.83
CA TRP A 66 -5.77 -15.66 6.86
C TRP A 66 -4.80 -15.31 7.98
N THR A 67 -4.22 -16.30 8.64
CA THR A 67 -3.20 -16.11 9.67
C THR A 67 -1.94 -16.89 9.32
N PHE A 68 -0.79 -16.28 9.55
CA PHE A 68 0.53 -16.87 9.28
C PHE A 68 1.18 -17.29 10.59
N GLY A 69 1.75 -18.49 10.65
CA GLY A 69 2.52 -18.93 11.81
C GLY A 69 3.01 -20.37 11.68
N GLY A 70 4.20 -20.68 12.20
CA GLY A 70 4.75 -22.04 12.16
C GLY A 70 4.95 -22.61 10.74
N GLY A 71 5.11 -21.74 9.75
CA GLY A 71 5.20 -22.09 8.34
C GLY A 71 3.88 -22.57 7.73
N VAL A 72 2.73 -22.31 8.36
CA VAL A 72 1.41 -22.62 7.79
C VAL A 72 0.59 -21.35 7.61
N VAL A 73 -0.38 -21.39 6.70
CA VAL A 73 -1.31 -20.29 6.40
C VAL A 73 -2.71 -20.78 6.68
N LYS A 74 -3.34 -20.26 7.73
CA LYS A 74 -4.61 -20.79 8.25
C LYS A 74 -5.79 -19.89 7.96
N VAL A 75 -6.95 -20.51 7.76
CA VAL A 75 -8.28 -19.87 7.67
C VAL A 75 -9.26 -20.66 8.56
N PHE A 76 -10.33 -20.03 9.04
CA PHE A 76 -11.30 -20.64 9.96
C PHE A 76 -10.71 -21.20 11.29
N GLY A 77 -9.45 -20.86 11.61
CA GLY A 77 -8.75 -21.30 12.81
C GLY A 77 -8.02 -22.65 12.66
N ASP A 78 -8.68 -23.67 12.11
CA ASP A 78 -8.16 -25.05 12.04
C ASP A 78 -7.90 -25.58 10.63
N LYS A 79 -8.18 -24.78 9.58
CA LYS A 79 -7.91 -25.14 8.18
C LYS A 79 -6.65 -24.46 7.69
N CYS A 80 -5.83 -25.20 6.97
CA CYS A 80 -4.57 -24.76 6.38
C CYS A 80 -4.70 -24.75 4.86
N LEU A 81 -4.14 -23.74 4.22
CA LEU A 81 -3.90 -23.72 2.78
C LEU A 81 -3.01 -24.91 2.42
N ALA A 82 -3.42 -25.70 1.44
CA ALA A 82 -2.80 -26.98 1.14
C ALA A 82 -2.72 -27.23 -0.36
N VAL A 83 -1.63 -27.90 -0.77
CA VAL A 83 -1.54 -28.55 -2.08
C VAL A 83 -2.26 -29.90 -1.98
N PRO A 84 -3.30 -30.17 -2.79
CA PRO A 84 -3.96 -31.47 -2.80
C PRO A 84 -2.97 -32.60 -3.07
N GLU A 85 -2.99 -33.62 -2.21
CA GLU A 85 -2.19 -34.85 -2.34
C GLU A 85 -0.67 -34.64 -2.46
N GLY A 86 -0.17 -33.41 -2.28
CA GLY A 86 1.25 -33.09 -2.48
C GLY A 86 1.67 -33.14 -3.95
N SER A 87 0.75 -33.01 -4.89
CA SER A 87 1.07 -32.93 -6.32
C SER A 87 1.88 -31.67 -6.63
N ALA A 88 3.11 -31.82 -7.14
CA ALA A 88 3.97 -30.71 -7.55
C ALA A 88 3.82 -30.32 -9.03
N ALA A 89 2.79 -30.82 -9.71
CA ALA A 89 2.51 -30.44 -11.09
C ALA A 89 2.06 -28.97 -11.15
N ASP A 90 2.63 -28.22 -12.10
CA ASP A 90 2.17 -26.87 -12.41
C ASP A 90 0.70 -26.89 -12.79
N GLY A 91 -0.06 -25.97 -12.21
CA GLY A 91 -1.50 -25.89 -12.41
C GLY A 91 -2.34 -26.65 -11.38
N THR A 92 -1.72 -27.38 -10.45
CA THR A 92 -2.43 -28.00 -9.33
C THR A 92 -3.16 -26.93 -8.52
N LYS A 93 -4.49 -27.02 -8.45
CA LYS A 93 -5.34 -26.04 -7.75
C LYS A 93 -5.19 -26.18 -6.25
N LEU A 94 -5.14 -25.05 -5.55
CA LEU A 94 -5.05 -25.03 -4.10
C LEU A 94 -6.41 -25.28 -3.45
N GLN A 95 -6.35 -25.88 -2.27
CA GLN A 95 -7.51 -26.13 -1.42
C GLN A 95 -7.19 -25.75 0.03
N ILE A 96 -8.19 -25.80 0.88
CA ILE A 96 -7.98 -25.87 2.33
C ILE A 96 -8.18 -27.29 2.84
N SER A 97 -7.47 -27.64 3.90
CA SER A 97 -7.66 -28.91 4.61
C SER A 97 -7.32 -28.73 6.09
N THR A 98 -7.80 -29.61 6.98
CA THR A 98 -7.43 -29.62 8.39
C THR A 98 -5.92 -29.48 8.54
N CYS A 99 -5.49 -28.55 9.40
CA CYS A 99 -4.08 -28.36 9.69
C CYS A 99 -3.50 -29.61 10.35
N LEU A 100 -2.41 -30.13 9.78
CA LEU A 100 -1.69 -31.29 10.30
C LEU A 100 -0.27 -30.89 10.71
N THR A 101 0.19 -31.42 11.84
CA THR A 101 1.56 -31.22 12.32
C THR A 101 2.55 -31.75 11.28
N ASP A 102 3.56 -30.95 10.96
CA ASP A 102 4.66 -31.27 10.03
C ASP A 102 4.25 -31.82 8.66
N ASN A 103 3.06 -31.46 8.18
CA ASN A 103 2.61 -31.83 6.84
C ASN A 103 3.28 -30.95 5.77
N PRO A 104 4.15 -31.49 4.89
CA PRO A 104 4.85 -30.72 3.88
C PRO A 104 3.91 -30.04 2.88
N ASN A 105 2.72 -30.58 2.64
CA ASN A 105 1.74 -30.03 1.68
C ASN A 105 1.10 -28.71 2.16
N GLN A 106 1.32 -28.36 3.42
CA GLN A 106 0.75 -27.18 4.09
C GLN A 106 1.83 -26.18 4.51
N LYS A 107 3.09 -26.39 4.10
CA LYS A 107 4.22 -25.54 4.48
C LYS A 107 4.45 -24.42 3.47
N TRP A 108 4.34 -23.19 3.92
CA TRP A 108 4.47 -21.99 3.10
C TRP A 108 5.50 -21.02 3.70
N GLY A 109 6.28 -20.38 2.84
CA GLY A 109 7.08 -19.21 3.18
C GLY A 109 6.56 -17.96 2.46
N TYR A 110 6.68 -16.81 3.10
CA TYR A 110 6.35 -15.50 2.53
C TYR A 110 7.63 -14.71 2.29
N THR A 111 7.92 -14.33 1.06
CA THR A 111 9.18 -13.66 0.69
C THR A 111 9.05 -12.14 0.77
N ARG A 112 10.19 -11.42 0.78
CA ARG A 112 10.21 -9.96 0.75
C ARG A 112 9.56 -9.36 -0.50
N ASP A 113 9.58 -10.05 -1.64
CA ASP A 113 8.91 -9.62 -2.87
C ASP A 113 7.43 -10.08 -2.93
N ASN A 114 6.82 -10.34 -1.78
CA ASN A 114 5.41 -10.69 -1.59
C ASN A 114 4.99 -11.98 -2.31
N ARG A 115 5.88 -12.97 -2.43
CA ARG A 115 5.53 -14.29 -2.96
C ARG A 115 5.27 -15.27 -1.83
N MET A 116 4.29 -16.14 -2.05
CA MET A 116 4.03 -17.28 -1.18
C MET A 116 4.60 -18.54 -1.81
N THR A 117 5.66 -19.08 -1.22
CA THR A 117 6.42 -20.22 -1.71
C THR A 117 6.01 -21.49 -0.98
N TRP A 118 5.82 -22.58 -1.71
CA TRP A 118 5.70 -23.91 -1.12
C TRP A 118 7.10 -24.37 -0.68
N THR A 119 7.29 -24.52 0.63
CA THR A 119 8.59 -24.73 1.26
C THR A 119 9.36 -25.87 0.59
N ASP A 120 10.59 -25.56 0.13
CA ASP A 120 11.53 -26.48 -0.52
C ASP A 120 11.03 -27.17 -1.81
N LYS A 121 9.98 -26.63 -2.46
CA LYS A 121 9.44 -27.19 -3.72
C LYS A 121 9.69 -26.36 -4.97
N GLY A 122 10.20 -25.13 -4.82
CA GLY A 122 10.37 -24.21 -5.97
C GLY A 122 9.05 -23.80 -6.64
N LYS A 123 7.93 -23.92 -5.91
CA LYS A 123 6.59 -23.56 -6.37
C LYS A 123 6.05 -22.37 -5.60
N CYS A 124 5.29 -21.53 -6.28
CA CYS A 124 4.68 -20.33 -5.77
C CYS A 124 3.17 -20.43 -5.93
N ILE A 125 2.44 -19.79 -5.02
CA ILE A 125 1.01 -19.54 -5.21
C ILE A 125 0.85 -18.60 -6.40
N ASP A 126 0.00 -18.99 -7.34
CA ASP A 126 -0.17 -18.34 -8.63
C ASP A 126 -1.67 -18.12 -8.90
N LEU A 127 -2.03 -16.88 -9.25
CA LEU A 127 -3.35 -16.57 -9.78
C LEU A 127 -3.44 -17.10 -11.20
N THR A 128 -4.30 -18.10 -11.43
CA THR A 128 -4.39 -18.81 -12.72
C THR A 128 -4.55 -17.83 -13.89
N GLY A 129 -3.51 -17.76 -14.73
CA GLY A 129 -3.49 -16.90 -15.92
C GLY A 129 -3.58 -15.39 -15.64
N GLY A 130 -3.39 -14.95 -14.39
CA GLY A 130 -3.58 -13.56 -13.98
C GLY A 130 -5.03 -13.07 -14.08
N ASN A 131 -5.99 -14.00 -14.19
CA ASN A 131 -7.39 -13.66 -14.42
C ASN A 131 -8.04 -13.11 -13.12
N LEU A 132 -8.54 -11.88 -13.18
CA LEU A 132 -9.18 -11.20 -12.04
C LEU A 132 -10.70 -11.47 -11.94
N ALA A 133 -11.25 -12.37 -12.75
CA ALA A 133 -12.66 -12.77 -12.67
C ALA A 133 -12.97 -13.46 -11.33
N ASP A 134 -14.15 -13.19 -10.79
CA ASP A 134 -14.63 -13.81 -9.56
C ASP A 134 -14.68 -15.33 -9.70
N GLY A 135 -14.18 -16.04 -8.69
CA GLY A 135 -14.11 -17.50 -8.70
C GLY A 135 -12.89 -18.07 -9.44
N THR A 136 -12.02 -17.23 -10.02
CA THR A 136 -10.76 -17.72 -10.58
C THR A 136 -9.99 -18.48 -9.50
N SER A 137 -9.71 -19.76 -9.78
CA SER A 137 -9.00 -20.63 -8.85
C SER A 137 -7.54 -20.23 -8.74
N VAL A 138 -6.98 -20.44 -7.55
CA VAL A 138 -5.56 -20.26 -7.29
C VAL A 138 -4.86 -21.61 -7.41
N GLN A 139 -3.63 -21.59 -7.92
CA GLN A 139 -2.85 -22.80 -8.21
C GLN A 139 -1.44 -22.68 -7.65
N ILE A 140 -0.70 -23.78 -7.68
CA ILE A 140 0.76 -23.70 -7.64
C ILE A 140 1.33 -23.62 -9.05
N TRP A 141 2.41 -22.87 -9.19
CA TRP A 141 3.20 -22.80 -10.41
C TRP A 141 4.68 -22.66 -10.07
N SER A 142 5.57 -23.04 -10.99
CA SER A 142 7.01 -22.79 -10.87
C SER A 142 7.27 -21.31 -10.56
N CYS A 143 8.04 -21.04 -9.50
CA CYS A 143 8.34 -19.66 -9.11
C CYS A 143 9.16 -18.97 -10.21
N SER A 144 8.76 -17.75 -10.61
CA SER A 144 9.49 -16.95 -11.59
C SER A 144 9.52 -15.47 -11.23
N GLY A 145 10.71 -14.88 -11.20
CA GLY A 145 10.89 -13.45 -10.90
C GLY A 145 10.10 -12.56 -11.88
N GLY A 146 9.55 -11.45 -11.38
CA GLY A 146 8.75 -10.51 -12.19
C GLY A 146 7.35 -10.99 -12.59
N ASN A 147 6.97 -12.25 -12.31
CA ASN A 147 5.60 -12.70 -12.56
C ASN A 147 4.62 -12.11 -11.55
N ALA A 148 3.78 -11.17 -12.00
CA ALA A 148 2.78 -10.48 -11.17
C ALA A 148 1.66 -11.41 -10.67
N ASN A 149 1.42 -12.55 -11.33
CA ASN A 149 0.42 -13.54 -10.90
C ASN A 149 0.80 -14.22 -9.59
N GLN A 150 2.07 -14.16 -9.21
CA GLN A 150 2.64 -14.82 -8.01
C GLN A 150 2.87 -13.86 -6.86
N VAL A 151 2.47 -12.59 -7.02
CA VAL A 151 2.55 -11.56 -5.99
C VAL A 151 1.25 -11.55 -5.20
N TRP A 152 1.35 -11.61 -3.88
CA TRP A 152 0.23 -11.64 -2.94
C TRP A 152 0.49 -10.65 -1.81
N ASN A 153 -0.18 -9.50 -1.86
CA ASN A 153 -0.10 -8.50 -0.81
C ASN A 153 -0.88 -8.98 0.41
N THR A 154 -0.38 -8.63 1.60
CA THR A 154 -1.10 -8.83 2.85
C THR A 154 -1.68 -7.52 3.33
N GLY A 155 -2.93 -7.50 3.77
CA GLY A 155 -3.60 -6.26 4.14
C GLY A 155 -4.75 -6.41 5.12
N TYR A 156 -5.47 -5.32 5.30
CA TYR A 156 -6.64 -5.25 6.17
C TYR A 156 -7.81 -4.57 5.44
N MET A 157 -9.03 -4.88 5.86
CA MET A 157 -10.17 -4.06 5.48
C MET A 157 -10.11 -2.77 6.29
N VAL A 158 -10.39 -1.63 5.64
CA VAL A 158 -10.37 -0.32 6.31
C VAL A 158 -11.37 -0.21 7.49
N ASN A 159 -12.41 -1.03 7.51
CA ASN A 159 -13.41 -1.08 8.58
C ASN A 159 -13.12 -2.13 9.67
N ASP A 160 -12.00 -2.84 9.56
CA ASP A 160 -11.57 -3.89 10.49
C ASP A 160 -10.04 -3.84 10.65
N LEU A 161 -9.57 -2.66 11.08
CA LEU A 161 -8.15 -2.39 11.31
C LEU A 161 -7.74 -2.87 12.70
N PRO A 162 -6.58 -3.53 12.83
CA PRO A 162 -6.02 -3.79 14.15
C PRO A 162 -5.55 -2.49 14.80
N THR A 163 -5.39 -2.50 16.13
CA THR A 163 -4.74 -1.37 16.82
C THR A 163 -3.33 -1.14 16.31
N THR A 164 -2.54 -2.21 16.13
CA THR A 164 -1.21 -2.17 15.48
C THR A 164 -1.14 -3.24 14.40
N SER A 165 -0.56 -2.91 13.25
CA SER A 165 -0.36 -3.83 12.12
C SER A 165 1.00 -4.52 12.18
N GLN A 166 1.99 -3.96 12.86
CA GLN A 166 3.35 -4.52 12.96
C GLN A 166 3.92 -4.47 14.37
N ASP A 167 5.01 -5.18 14.59
CA ASP A 167 5.81 -5.09 15.82
C ASP A 167 6.77 -3.90 15.73
N GLY A 168 6.89 -3.14 16.83
CA GLY A 168 7.67 -1.90 16.87
C GLY A 168 6.91 -0.66 16.38
N GLN A 169 5.64 -0.81 15.99
CA GLN A 169 4.79 0.33 15.62
C GLN A 169 4.60 1.30 16.81
N TYR A 170 4.86 2.59 16.58
CA TYR A 170 4.70 3.65 17.58
C TYR A 170 3.23 3.99 17.87
N GLY A 171 2.47 4.22 16.80
CA GLY A 171 1.10 4.72 16.87
C GLY A 171 0.06 3.61 16.75
N ILE A 172 -1.13 3.99 16.26
CA ILE A 172 -2.25 3.06 16.05
C ILE A 172 -2.85 3.18 14.64
N ASN A 173 -3.53 2.12 14.19
CA ASN A 173 -4.25 2.11 12.92
C ASN A 173 -5.78 2.16 13.07
N ASN A 174 -6.35 1.69 14.18
CA ASN A 174 -7.79 1.75 14.47
C ASN A 174 -8.24 3.13 15.00
N CYS A 175 -7.95 4.18 14.25
CA CYS A 175 -7.92 5.55 14.75
C CYS A 175 -9.27 6.18 15.19
N GLY A 176 -10.37 5.44 15.11
CA GLY A 176 -11.70 5.95 15.40
C GLY A 176 -12.12 7.05 14.44
N THR A 177 -12.94 8.00 14.91
CA THR A 177 -13.44 9.10 14.07
C THR A 177 -13.12 10.49 14.60
N GLY A 178 -12.62 10.61 15.83
CA GLY A 178 -12.24 11.91 16.41
C GLY A 178 -10.86 12.34 15.91
N SER A 179 -10.76 13.53 15.32
CA SER A 179 -9.46 14.13 15.02
C SER A 179 -9.01 15.01 16.18
N SER A 180 -7.75 14.83 16.61
CA SER A 180 -7.10 15.61 17.66
C SER A 180 -5.65 15.85 17.27
N GLN A 181 -5.08 16.99 17.67
CA GLN A 181 -3.65 17.27 17.50
C GLN A 181 -2.74 16.41 18.41
N SER A 182 -3.32 15.65 19.33
CA SER A 182 -2.62 14.63 20.13
C SER A 182 -2.77 13.21 19.59
N SER A 183 -3.45 13.03 18.44
CA SER A 183 -3.65 11.71 17.84
C SER A 183 -2.32 11.08 17.41
N ASN A 184 -2.16 9.79 17.66
CA ASN A 184 -1.04 8.97 17.19
C ASN A 184 -1.49 8.01 16.07
N CYS A 185 -2.53 8.37 15.32
CA CYS A 185 -2.96 7.58 14.18
C CYS A 185 -1.90 7.55 13.08
N GLN A 186 -1.61 6.38 12.53
CA GLN A 186 -0.68 6.19 11.40
C GLN A 186 -1.37 5.79 10.09
N THR A 187 -2.68 5.57 10.12
CA THR A 187 -3.48 5.31 8.91
C THR A 187 -3.65 6.59 8.11
N ALA A 188 -3.04 6.64 6.92
CA ALA A 188 -3.12 7.73 5.97
C ALA A 188 -4.15 7.46 4.85
N TRP A 189 -4.60 8.55 4.22
CA TRP A 189 -5.55 8.52 3.11
C TRP A 189 -5.07 9.38 1.96
N ILE A 190 -5.41 9.02 0.72
CA ILE A 190 -5.14 9.84 -0.46
C ILE A 190 -6.28 9.68 -1.49
N ASN A 191 -7.03 10.76 -1.73
CA ASN A 191 -8.23 10.73 -2.57
C ASN A 191 -8.36 11.94 -3.51
N SER A 192 -7.91 13.11 -3.08
CA SER A 192 -7.96 14.37 -3.84
C SER A 192 -7.04 15.42 -3.19
N ALA A 193 -6.86 16.58 -3.84
CA ALA A 193 -6.14 17.72 -3.29
C ALA A 193 -6.77 18.25 -1.99
N SER A 194 -8.05 17.98 -1.75
CA SER A 194 -8.74 18.34 -0.50
C SER A 194 -8.95 17.17 0.47
N ASP A 195 -8.50 15.96 0.12
CA ASP A 195 -8.70 14.73 0.88
C ASP A 195 -7.47 13.84 0.82
N PHE A 196 -6.42 14.25 1.52
CA PHE A 196 -5.20 13.48 1.65
C PHE A 196 -4.58 13.63 3.05
N CYS A 197 -3.58 12.82 3.32
CA CYS A 197 -2.76 12.90 4.52
C CYS A 197 -1.28 12.95 4.16
N LEU A 198 -0.49 13.54 5.05
CA LEU A 198 0.96 13.50 5.07
C LEU A 198 1.40 12.81 6.34
N SER A 199 2.46 12.01 6.25
CA SER A 199 3.12 11.44 7.42
C SER A 199 4.16 12.44 7.91
N ALA A 200 4.13 12.78 9.20
CA ALA A 200 5.04 13.76 9.79
C ALA A 200 5.29 13.44 11.27
N PRO A 201 6.28 14.09 11.93
CA PRO A 201 6.71 13.75 13.27
C PRO A 201 5.59 13.88 14.32
N PRO A 202 5.47 12.94 15.28
CA PRO A 202 4.50 13.06 16.37
C PRO A 202 4.83 14.19 17.35
N THR A 203 6.11 14.56 17.43
CA THR A 203 6.68 15.67 18.20
C THR A 203 7.78 16.31 17.37
N SER A 204 8.22 17.53 17.71
CA SER A 204 9.27 18.21 16.94
C SER A 204 10.52 17.35 16.75
N GLY A 205 10.94 17.18 15.49
CA GLY A 205 12.09 16.36 15.11
C GLY A 205 12.23 16.29 13.59
N THR A 206 13.43 16.02 13.09
CA THR A 206 13.66 15.90 11.63
C THR A 206 12.92 14.69 11.08
N ILE A 207 12.58 14.71 9.79
CA ILE A 207 11.94 13.57 9.12
C ILE A 207 12.85 12.35 9.16
N GLY A 208 14.14 12.51 8.83
CA GLY A 208 15.11 11.41 8.87
C GLY A 208 15.23 10.73 10.24
N ASP A 209 15.14 11.49 11.34
CA ASP A 209 15.22 10.91 12.70
C ASP A 209 13.89 10.29 13.18
N THR A 210 12.77 10.68 12.57
CA THR A 210 11.42 10.34 13.07
C THR A 210 10.59 9.48 12.11
N GLU A 211 11.14 9.12 10.96
CA GLU A 211 10.48 8.38 9.88
C GLU A 211 9.72 7.14 10.38
N ALA A 212 10.36 6.34 11.25
CA ALA A 212 9.81 5.10 11.78
C ALA A 212 8.58 5.31 12.68
N ILE A 213 8.48 6.50 13.31
CA ILE A 213 7.43 6.85 14.27
C ILE A 213 6.45 7.90 13.73
N ALA A 214 6.59 8.31 12.47
CA ALA A 214 5.74 9.30 11.85
C ALA A 214 4.26 8.90 11.93
N ILE A 215 3.40 9.90 12.00
CA ILE A 215 1.94 9.77 12.15
C ILE A 215 1.23 10.58 11.07
N ALA A 216 -0.03 10.24 10.81
CA ALA A 216 -0.82 10.88 9.77
C ALA A 216 -1.38 12.25 10.21
N TYR A 217 -1.20 13.25 9.35
CA TYR A 217 -1.85 14.55 9.36
C TYR A 217 -2.70 14.67 8.11
N CYS A 218 -4.02 14.85 8.24
CA CYS A 218 -4.93 14.86 7.11
C CYS A 218 -5.62 16.21 6.89
N THR A 219 -5.95 16.52 5.63
CA THR A 219 -6.83 17.65 5.29
C THR A 219 -8.27 17.39 5.71
N LYS A 220 -8.65 16.13 5.97
CA LYS A 220 -9.96 15.79 6.50
C LYS A 220 -9.94 15.32 7.94
N SER A 221 -10.80 15.93 8.76
CA SER A 221 -11.14 15.39 10.08
C SER A 221 -12.13 14.24 9.97
N GLY A 222 -12.39 13.51 11.05
CA GLY A 222 -13.42 12.46 11.05
C GLY A 222 -12.91 11.05 10.80
N ARG A 223 -11.60 10.87 10.62
CA ARG A 223 -10.94 9.56 10.40
C ARG A 223 -9.97 9.13 11.50
N GLY A 224 -9.76 9.98 12.52
CA GLY A 224 -8.82 9.71 13.61
C GLY A 224 -7.46 10.43 13.56
N PRO A 225 -6.82 10.63 12.40
CA PRO A 225 -5.58 11.40 12.28
C PRO A 225 -5.63 12.82 12.84
N ARG A 226 -4.43 13.37 13.08
CA ARG A 226 -4.25 14.81 13.26
C ARG A 226 -4.74 15.53 12.00
N THR A 227 -5.12 16.79 12.14
CA THR A 227 -5.47 17.60 10.97
C THR A 227 -4.29 18.50 10.58
N ILE A 228 -4.02 18.62 9.29
CA ILE A 228 -3.04 19.59 8.77
C ILE A 228 -3.50 21.00 9.16
N PRO A 229 -2.71 21.79 9.92
CA PRO A 229 -3.13 23.13 10.32
C PRO A 229 -3.43 24.03 9.12
N ASN A 230 -4.47 24.87 9.23
CA ASN A 230 -4.80 25.82 8.18
C ASN A 230 -3.63 26.78 7.92
N GLY A 231 -3.38 27.05 6.63
CA GLY A 231 -2.23 27.85 6.19
C GLY A 231 -0.88 27.13 6.30
N ALA A 232 -0.85 25.82 6.56
CA ALA A 232 0.36 25.01 6.33
C ALA A 232 0.58 24.76 4.83
N LEU A 233 -0.50 24.57 4.06
CA LEU A 233 -0.42 24.31 2.63
C LEU A 233 -0.59 25.61 1.84
N THR A 234 0.33 25.88 0.91
CA THR A 234 0.30 27.05 0.04
C THR A 234 0.18 26.70 -1.44
N GLY A 235 0.41 25.45 -1.83
CA GLY A 235 0.04 24.88 -3.13
C GLY A 235 -0.18 23.38 -3.02
N VAL A 236 -1.15 22.82 -3.75
CA VAL A 236 -1.49 21.39 -3.74
C VAL A 236 -1.98 20.92 -5.10
N HIS A 237 -1.32 19.91 -5.66
CA HIS A 237 -1.68 19.33 -6.95
C HIS A 237 -1.94 17.85 -6.75
N PHE A 238 -3.17 17.43 -7.03
CA PHE A 238 -3.53 16.03 -7.03
C PHE A 238 -3.69 15.52 -8.46
N VAL A 239 -3.09 14.38 -8.75
CA VAL A 239 -3.22 13.71 -10.04
C VAL A 239 -3.68 12.27 -9.82
N LYS A 240 -4.74 11.88 -10.52
CA LYS A 240 -5.17 10.49 -10.65
C LYS A 240 -4.81 9.95 -12.02
N THR A 241 -4.14 8.81 -12.05
CA THR A 241 -3.88 8.03 -13.26
C THR A 241 -4.58 6.66 -13.16
N PRO A 242 -4.56 5.83 -14.21
CA PRO A 242 -4.99 4.44 -14.11
C PRO A 242 -4.21 3.58 -13.11
N GLU A 243 -2.97 3.97 -12.74
CA GLU A 243 -2.03 3.12 -11.99
C GLU A 243 -1.57 3.70 -10.66
N TYR A 244 -1.80 4.99 -10.41
CA TYR A 244 -1.54 5.61 -9.11
C TYR A 244 -2.38 6.86 -8.90
N VAL A 245 -2.44 7.26 -7.64
CA VAL A 245 -2.75 8.64 -7.26
C VAL A 245 -1.53 9.29 -6.66
N GLN A 246 -1.38 10.59 -6.86
CA GLN A 246 -0.36 11.35 -6.16
C GLN A 246 -0.88 12.72 -5.75
N VAL A 247 -0.27 13.25 -4.70
CA VAL A 247 -0.42 14.64 -4.29
C VAL A 247 0.97 15.24 -4.13
N THR A 248 1.18 16.43 -4.68
CA THR A 248 2.42 17.20 -4.60
C THR A 248 2.11 18.62 -4.17
N GLY A 249 3.06 19.32 -3.56
CA GLY A 249 2.81 20.69 -3.15
C GLY A 249 3.87 21.31 -2.28
N VAL A 250 3.59 22.53 -1.87
CA VAL A 250 4.48 23.39 -1.09
C VAL A 250 3.72 24.05 0.06
N GLY A 251 4.45 24.46 1.09
CA GLY A 251 3.85 24.93 2.33
C GLY A 251 4.82 25.44 3.39
N ASP A 252 4.26 25.83 4.52
CA ASP A 252 4.96 25.98 5.80
C ASP A 252 4.67 24.71 6.62
N LEU A 253 5.50 23.69 6.40
CA LEU A 253 5.34 22.38 7.00
C LEU A 253 5.99 22.29 8.38
N THR A 254 6.59 23.37 8.87
CA THR A 254 6.99 23.49 10.28
C THR A 254 5.83 23.36 11.24
N LYS A 255 4.62 23.64 10.74
CA LYS A 255 3.34 23.42 11.43
C LYS A 255 2.99 21.95 11.67
N LEU A 256 3.74 21.01 11.08
CA LEU A 256 3.58 19.56 11.23
C LEU A 256 4.70 18.96 12.11
N ASN A 257 5.29 19.78 13.00
CA ASN A 257 6.42 19.43 13.86
C ASN A 257 7.77 19.24 13.15
N ILE A 258 7.88 19.67 11.90
CA ILE A 258 9.15 19.60 11.16
C ILE A 258 10.01 20.84 11.51
N PRO A 259 11.29 20.69 11.89
CA PRO A 259 12.16 21.83 12.13
C PRO A 259 12.37 22.65 10.85
N GLN A 260 12.48 23.97 11.00
CA GLN A 260 12.88 24.83 9.89
C GLN A 260 14.29 24.45 9.41
N GLY A 261 14.47 24.34 8.08
CA GLY A 261 15.71 23.93 7.45
C GLY A 261 15.90 22.42 7.32
N ASP A 262 14.94 21.60 7.75
CA ASP A 262 14.94 20.17 7.46
C ASP A 262 14.69 19.94 5.96
N GLU A 263 15.65 19.31 5.28
CA GLU A 263 15.59 18.98 3.85
C GLU A 263 14.67 17.78 3.57
N GLY A 264 14.22 17.09 4.62
CA GLY A 264 13.21 16.05 4.55
C GLY A 264 13.76 14.63 4.54
N GLY A 265 12.91 13.68 4.16
CA GLY A 265 13.25 12.27 4.04
C GLY A 265 12.15 11.46 3.35
N GLU A 266 12.46 10.21 3.04
CA GLU A 266 11.52 9.26 2.44
C GLU A 266 10.70 8.54 3.52
N LEU A 267 9.42 8.35 3.22
CA LEU A 267 8.46 7.57 3.98
C LEU A 267 7.79 6.62 3.01
N ASP A 268 7.75 5.34 3.34
CA ASP A 268 7.27 4.28 2.45
C ASP A 268 6.79 3.05 3.22
N ASN A 269 6.26 2.08 2.48
CA ASN A 269 5.85 0.77 3.00
C ASN A 269 7.01 -0.22 3.19
N ARG A 270 8.25 0.12 2.80
CA ARG A 270 9.42 -0.76 2.75
C ARG A 270 10.72 -0.03 3.14
N GLY A 271 10.87 0.30 4.42
CA GLY A 271 12.11 0.86 4.97
C GLY A 271 13.29 -0.13 4.84
N ALA A 272 14.50 0.34 5.14
CA ALA A 272 15.74 -0.44 4.99
C ALA A 272 15.73 -1.81 5.74
N ASP A 273 14.96 -1.92 6.82
CA ASP A 273 14.78 -3.15 7.60
C ASP A 273 13.62 -4.04 7.12
N GLY A 274 12.85 -3.57 6.14
CA GLY A 274 11.68 -4.22 5.55
C GLY A 274 10.37 -4.01 6.32
N ARG A 275 10.30 -3.08 7.28
CA ARG A 275 9.10 -2.82 8.11
C ARG A 275 8.29 -1.59 7.66
N GLY A 276 8.87 -0.72 6.84
CA GLY A 276 8.22 0.52 6.40
C GLY A 276 8.51 1.68 7.35
N ASN A 277 8.46 2.89 6.80
CA ASN A 277 8.67 4.15 7.48
C ASN A 277 7.45 5.06 7.19
N PRO A 278 6.45 5.15 8.08
CA PRO A 278 6.47 4.67 9.45
C PRO A 278 6.16 3.18 9.59
N ILE A 279 6.73 2.58 10.64
CA ILE A 279 6.52 1.16 10.96
C ILE A 279 5.03 0.94 11.20
N GLY A 280 4.44 0.01 10.44
CA GLY A 280 3.03 -0.32 10.52
C GLY A 280 2.07 0.74 9.95
N GLY A 281 2.58 1.77 9.26
CA GLY A 281 1.76 2.73 8.53
C GLY A 281 0.91 2.03 7.45
N LEU A 282 -0.34 2.48 7.30
CA LEU A 282 -1.28 1.95 6.29
C LEU A 282 -1.84 3.09 5.45
N VAL A 283 -1.96 2.87 4.14
CA VAL A 283 -2.49 3.87 3.20
C VAL A 283 -3.76 3.36 2.55
N TYR A 284 -4.81 4.20 2.56
CA TYR A 284 -6.09 3.89 1.93
C TYR A 284 -6.54 4.97 0.96
N GLY A 285 -7.40 4.60 0.02
CA GLY A 285 -8.06 5.58 -0.84
C GLY A 285 -9.31 5.05 -1.49
N ASN A 286 -10.02 5.94 -2.17
CA ASN A 286 -11.27 5.66 -2.86
C ASN A 286 -11.12 5.67 -4.39
N SER A 287 -9.96 6.07 -4.91
CA SER A 287 -9.73 6.35 -6.33
C SER A 287 -9.79 5.09 -7.21
N PHE A 288 -9.43 3.94 -6.65
CA PHE A 288 -9.39 2.63 -7.31
C PHE A 288 -10.42 1.64 -6.75
N GLY A 289 -11.30 2.10 -5.87
CA GLY A 289 -12.24 1.26 -5.13
C GLY A 289 -12.48 1.83 -3.73
N PRO A 290 -13.66 1.65 -3.14
CA PRO A 290 -14.00 2.28 -1.87
C PRO A 290 -13.16 1.72 -0.72
N GLY A 291 -12.37 2.59 -0.07
CA GLY A 291 -11.56 2.21 1.09
C GLY A 291 -10.52 1.12 0.79
N LEU A 292 -9.95 1.14 -0.41
CA LEU A 292 -8.96 0.19 -0.86
C LEU A 292 -7.62 0.47 -0.18
N GLN A 293 -6.92 -0.57 0.29
CA GLN A 293 -5.54 -0.43 0.75
C GLN A 293 -4.60 -0.27 -0.45
N TYR A 294 -3.74 0.75 -0.40
CA TYR A 294 -2.65 0.94 -1.34
C TYR A 294 -1.38 0.37 -0.73
N HIS A 295 -0.92 -0.77 -1.26
CA HIS A 295 0.19 -1.52 -0.69
C HIS A 295 1.54 -0.94 -1.04
N GLU A 296 1.70 -0.36 -2.23
CA GLU A 296 2.94 0.27 -2.68
C GLU A 296 2.74 1.78 -2.72
N TRP A 297 3.55 2.49 -1.93
CA TRP A 297 3.48 3.95 -1.83
C TRP A 297 4.81 4.50 -1.35
N THR A 298 5.13 5.71 -1.78
CA THR A 298 6.29 6.48 -1.32
C THR A 298 5.88 7.94 -1.14
N SER A 299 6.46 8.58 -0.14
CA SER A 299 6.17 9.95 0.25
C SER A 299 7.48 10.61 0.67
N PHE A 300 7.65 11.87 0.29
CA PHE A 300 8.72 12.71 0.78
C PHE A 300 8.12 13.99 1.32
N ILE A 301 8.72 14.49 2.39
CA ILE A 301 8.28 15.71 3.04
C ILE A 301 9.47 16.41 3.68
N SER A 302 9.52 17.73 3.55
CA SER A 302 10.51 18.61 4.17
C SER A 302 9.82 19.74 4.93
N ASP A 303 10.55 20.78 5.35
CA ASP A 303 9.95 21.97 5.94
C ASP A 303 9.10 22.81 4.96
N LYS A 304 9.28 22.61 3.64
CA LYS A 304 8.71 23.47 2.59
C LYS A 304 7.91 22.76 1.51
N GLU A 305 8.14 21.47 1.31
CA GLU A 305 7.51 20.73 0.22
C GLU A 305 7.13 19.31 0.61
N PHE A 306 6.23 18.74 -0.16
CA PHE A 306 5.79 17.36 0.01
C PHE A 306 5.38 16.75 -1.33
N CYS A 307 5.46 15.43 -1.37
CA CYS A 307 4.94 14.62 -2.44
C CYS A 307 4.60 13.25 -1.88
N PHE A 308 3.48 12.69 -2.31
CA PHE A 308 3.02 11.39 -1.85
C PHE A 308 2.32 10.69 -3.00
N ARG A 309 2.83 9.52 -3.41
CA ARG A 309 2.27 8.69 -4.46
C ARG A 309 1.90 7.32 -3.89
N ALA A 310 0.72 6.84 -4.28
CA ALA A 310 0.25 5.49 -3.94
C ALA A 310 -0.18 4.76 -5.21
N CYS A 311 0.41 3.60 -5.45
CA CYS A 311 0.36 2.87 -6.71
C CYS A 311 -0.44 1.56 -6.59
N VAL A 312 -1.03 1.14 -7.71
CA VAL A 312 -1.79 -0.09 -7.86
C VAL A 312 -1.41 -0.85 -9.14
N GLY A 313 -1.72 -2.14 -9.18
CA GLY A 313 -1.51 -2.98 -10.36
C GLY A 313 -0.08 -3.47 -10.55
N ALA A 314 0.20 -4.05 -11.71
CA ALA A 314 1.44 -4.80 -11.97
C ALA A 314 2.72 -3.95 -11.88
N ARG A 315 2.63 -2.65 -12.15
CA ARG A 315 3.78 -1.72 -12.12
C ARG A 315 3.94 -1.00 -10.78
N ALA A 316 3.13 -1.32 -9.77
CA ALA A 316 3.06 -0.53 -8.53
C ALA A 316 4.43 -0.35 -7.84
N THR A 317 5.21 -1.43 -7.68
CA THR A 317 6.55 -1.38 -7.08
C THR A 317 7.56 -0.56 -7.89
N SER A 318 7.37 -0.45 -9.20
CA SER A 318 8.26 0.32 -10.08
C SER A 318 7.90 1.81 -10.14
N LEU A 319 6.63 2.15 -9.92
CA LEU A 319 6.10 3.53 -9.94
C LEU A 319 6.15 4.21 -8.56
N CYS A 320 6.13 3.40 -7.49
CA CYS A 320 6.27 3.78 -6.09
C CYS A 320 7.48 3.04 -5.49
N ASN A 321 8.67 3.29 -6.05
CA ASN A 321 9.90 2.70 -5.53
C ASN A 321 10.30 3.39 -4.22
N HIS A 322 11.09 2.69 -3.40
CA HIS A 322 11.35 2.99 -1.98
C HIS A 322 12.85 2.90 -1.63
N ILE A 323 13.73 3.10 -2.63
CA ILE A 323 15.20 2.95 -2.48
C ILE A 323 15.96 4.19 -2.97
N TYR A 324 15.27 5.31 -3.18
CA TYR A 324 15.83 6.54 -3.77
C TYR A 324 15.64 7.74 -2.84
N ASP A 325 15.90 7.50 -1.56
CA ASP A 325 15.63 8.36 -0.42
C ASP A 325 16.31 9.74 -0.52
N LEU A 326 17.54 9.81 -1.05
CA LEU A 326 18.29 11.07 -1.17
C LEU A 326 17.91 11.93 -2.37
N MET A 327 16.98 11.47 -3.23
CA MET A 327 16.64 12.19 -4.47
C MET A 327 15.51 13.22 -4.29
N GLY A 328 14.70 13.07 -3.25
CA GLY A 328 13.62 14.01 -2.90
C GLY A 328 12.44 14.06 -3.89
N CYS A 329 11.55 15.03 -3.70
CA CYS A 329 10.27 15.08 -4.38
C CYS A 329 10.33 15.26 -5.89
N TYR A 330 11.07 16.28 -6.36
CA TYR A 330 11.10 16.60 -7.80
C TYR A 330 11.69 15.49 -8.65
N TRP A 331 12.57 14.67 -8.09
CA TRP A 331 13.21 13.58 -8.82
C TRP A 331 12.36 12.31 -8.79
N ASN A 332 11.88 11.89 -7.61
CA ASN A 332 11.07 10.67 -7.47
C ASN A 332 9.63 10.83 -7.97
N ILE A 333 9.04 12.00 -7.79
CA ILE A 333 7.65 12.32 -8.17
C ILE A 333 7.63 13.64 -8.96
N PRO A 334 8.12 13.65 -10.22
CA PRO A 334 8.07 14.84 -11.08
C PRO A 334 6.61 15.24 -11.37
N ALA A 335 6.23 16.48 -11.03
CA ALA A 335 4.87 16.99 -11.14
C ALA A 335 4.83 18.53 -11.02
N ASN A 336 3.62 19.09 -10.90
CA ASN A 336 3.42 20.49 -10.52
C ASN A 336 3.63 20.68 -9.00
N TYR A 337 4.37 21.72 -8.63
CA TYR A 337 4.64 22.14 -7.24
C TYR A 337 4.39 23.65 -7.07
N ASP A 338 3.69 24.28 -8.01
CA ASP A 338 3.48 25.72 -8.03
C ASP A 338 2.75 26.21 -6.77
N ALA A 339 3.32 27.22 -6.12
CA ALA A 339 2.65 27.89 -5.03
C ALA A 339 1.38 28.62 -5.51
N LYS A 340 0.39 28.72 -4.61
CA LYS A 340 -0.91 29.39 -4.80
C LYS A 340 -1.82 28.73 -5.84
N GLN A 341 -1.48 27.52 -6.26
CA GLN A 341 -2.33 26.68 -7.10
C GLN A 341 -2.85 25.50 -6.28
N PHE A 342 -4.14 25.20 -6.45
CA PHE A 342 -4.77 24.05 -5.82
C PHE A 342 -5.62 23.36 -6.87
N GLU A 343 -5.37 22.09 -7.17
CA GLU A 343 -6.08 21.43 -8.26
C GLU A 343 -6.19 19.91 -8.12
N ASP A 344 -7.29 19.39 -8.65
CA ASP A 344 -7.51 17.97 -8.91
C ASP A 344 -7.46 17.72 -10.42
N CYS A 345 -6.54 16.89 -10.88
CA CYS A 345 -6.36 16.56 -12.30
C CYS A 345 -6.45 15.04 -12.54
N ASP A 346 -6.82 14.70 -13.78
CA ASP A 346 -6.47 13.40 -14.36
C ASP A 346 -5.04 13.47 -14.92
N GLY A 347 -4.38 12.33 -15.11
CA GLY A 347 -3.06 12.30 -15.74
C GLY A 347 -2.68 10.96 -16.33
N GLU A 348 -1.63 11.00 -17.14
CA GLU A 348 -1.02 9.79 -17.71
C GLU A 348 -0.03 9.16 -16.73
N PRO A 349 0.13 7.83 -16.73
CA PRO A 349 1.12 7.16 -15.90
C PRO A 349 2.55 7.63 -16.15
N ALA A 350 3.29 7.90 -15.08
CA ALA A 350 4.71 8.16 -15.13
C ALA A 350 5.55 7.01 -15.71
N LEU A 351 6.74 7.38 -16.16
CA LEU A 351 7.84 6.44 -16.33
C LEU A 351 8.28 5.92 -14.95
N PRO A 352 8.66 4.64 -14.83
CA PRO A 352 9.28 4.14 -13.60
C PRO A 352 10.53 4.95 -13.23
N MET A 353 10.73 5.26 -11.94
CA MET A 353 11.67 6.27 -11.43
C MET A 353 13.13 6.14 -11.92
N VAL A 354 13.56 4.96 -12.39
CA VAL A 354 14.95 4.67 -12.75
C VAL A 354 15.18 4.18 -14.15
N VAL A 355 14.12 4.12 -14.96
CA VAL A 355 14.19 3.50 -16.29
C VAL A 355 14.41 4.58 -17.33
N TYR A 356 15.65 4.68 -17.81
CA TYR A 356 16.07 5.60 -18.86
C TYR A 356 16.27 4.83 -20.16
N GLY A 357 15.20 4.71 -20.95
CA GLY A 357 15.18 3.88 -22.15
C GLY A 357 15.35 2.40 -21.81
N THR A 358 16.50 1.83 -22.19
CA THR A 358 16.87 0.43 -21.89
C THR A 358 17.79 0.28 -20.67
N SER A 359 18.16 1.40 -20.03
CA SER A 359 19.08 1.43 -18.90
C SER A 359 18.36 1.65 -17.57
N THR A 360 18.94 1.12 -16.48
CA THR A 360 18.48 1.35 -15.12
C THR A 360 19.58 2.06 -14.34
N TRP A 361 19.25 3.21 -13.75
CA TRP A 361 20.16 3.93 -12.87
C TRP A 361 19.97 3.50 -11.41
N TYR A 362 21.02 3.63 -10.61
CA TYR A 362 21.01 3.35 -9.17
C TYR A 362 21.65 4.51 -8.41
N GLN A 363 21.10 4.81 -7.24
CA GLN A 363 21.59 5.88 -6.38
C GLN A 363 23.07 5.74 -6.03
N GLY A 364 23.78 6.88 -6.01
CA GLY A 364 25.21 6.93 -5.77
C GLY A 364 26.07 6.72 -7.03
N VAL A 365 25.48 6.40 -8.19
CA VAL A 365 26.20 6.30 -9.47
C VAL A 365 26.28 7.67 -10.16
N SER A 366 27.49 8.07 -10.55
CA SER A 366 27.76 9.33 -11.26
C SER A 366 27.90 9.14 -12.77
N PRO A 367 27.33 10.03 -13.61
CA PRO A 367 26.51 11.18 -13.22
C PRO A 367 25.10 10.76 -12.80
N THR A 368 24.55 11.45 -11.79
CA THR A 368 23.12 11.35 -11.47
C THR A 368 22.32 11.94 -12.63
N PRO A 369 21.39 11.18 -13.24
CA PRO A 369 20.58 11.69 -14.33
C PRO A 369 19.57 12.73 -13.83
N SER A 370 19.12 13.59 -14.75
CA SER A 370 18.01 14.50 -14.48
C SER A 370 16.73 13.72 -14.16
N PRO A 371 15.80 14.30 -13.38
CA PRO A 371 14.46 13.76 -13.19
C PRO A 371 13.79 13.39 -14.51
N HIS A 372 12.93 12.37 -14.49
CA HIS A 372 12.02 12.16 -15.59
C HIS A 372 11.11 13.39 -15.79
N PRO A 373 10.67 13.67 -17.03
CA PRO A 373 9.66 14.70 -17.26
C PRO A 373 8.39 14.41 -16.45
N ALA A 374 7.76 15.46 -15.93
CA ALA A 374 6.44 15.35 -15.34
C ALA A 374 5.46 14.76 -16.39
N PRO A 375 4.67 13.73 -16.03
CA PRO A 375 3.65 13.19 -16.92
C PRO A 375 2.60 14.25 -17.24
N SER A 376 1.95 14.13 -18.39
CA SER A 376 0.88 15.06 -18.76
C SER A 376 -0.30 14.95 -17.81
N SER A 377 -0.79 16.10 -17.35
CA SER A 377 -2.05 16.24 -16.63
C SER A 377 -3.14 16.81 -17.55
N SER A 378 -4.40 16.50 -17.23
CA SER A 378 -5.58 16.94 -17.97
C SER A 378 -6.80 17.06 -17.04
N ASN A 379 -7.90 17.64 -17.55
CA ASN A 379 -9.15 17.82 -16.80
C ASN A 379 -9.00 18.48 -15.42
N CYS A 380 -7.98 19.34 -15.26
CA CYS A 380 -7.65 19.97 -13.99
C CYS A 380 -8.78 20.88 -13.51
N LYS A 381 -9.19 20.67 -12.25
CA LYS A 381 -10.21 21.44 -11.56
C LYS A 381 -9.55 22.25 -10.47
N ALA A 382 -9.51 23.56 -10.65
CA ALA A 382 -9.01 24.46 -9.64
C ALA A 382 -9.90 24.44 -8.38
N LEU A 383 -9.24 24.41 -7.22
CA LEU A 383 -9.83 24.63 -5.92
C LEU A 383 -9.42 26.04 -5.44
N PRO A 384 -10.28 26.75 -4.70
CA PRO A 384 -9.91 28.07 -4.18
C PRO A 384 -8.83 27.97 -3.09
N THR A 385 -8.86 26.89 -2.30
CA THR A 385 -7.90 26.60 -1.24
C THR A 385 -8.03 25.14 -0.82
N VAL A 386 -7.04 24.64 -0.09
CA VAL A 386 -7.10 23.40 0.66
C VAL A 386 -7.02 23.73 2.15
N SER A 387 -8.04 23.32 2.90
CA SER A 387 -8.17 23.57 4.33
C SER A 387 -8.79 22.36 5.04
N VAL A 388 -8.75 22.38 6.36
CA VAL A 388 -9.36 21.29 7.14
C VAL A 388 -10.87 21.25 6.93
N SER A 389 -11.39 20.10 6.55
CA SER A 389 -12.84 19.86 6.39
C SER A 389 -13.28 18.52 7.00
N PRO A 390 -14.55 18.35 7.43
CA PRO A 390 -15.03 17.06 7.91
C PRO A 390 -15.09 16.01 6.78
N ALA A 391 -14.67 14.78 7.08
CA ALA A 391 -14.97 13.64 6.22
C ALA A 391 -16.49 13.44 6.13
N LEU A 392 -17.02 13.41 4.90
CA LEU A 392 -18.43 13.11 4.66
C LEU A 392 -18.74 11.70 5.18
N ARG A 393 -19.58 11.59 6.22
CA ARG A 393 -20.14 10.29 6.62
C ARG A 393 -20.93 9.75 5.45
N ARG A 394 -20.61 8.54 4.96
CA ARG A 394 -21.57 7.75 4.17
C ARG A 394 -22.81 7.54 5.04
N ARG A 395 -23.84 8.36 4.84
CA ARG A 395 -25.15 8.10 5.43
C ARG A 395 -25.70 6.87 4.72
N ASN A 396 -25.54 5.68 5.31
CA ASN A 396 -26.41 4.53 5.05
C ASN A 396 -27.79 4.80 5.66
N SER A 397 -28.42 5.88 5.24
CA SER A 397 -29.80 6.17 5.55
C SER A 397 -30.49 6.39 4.21
N MET A 398 -31.17 5.35 3.73
CA MET A 398 -32.45 5.57 3.07
C MET A 398 -33.34 6.28 4.10
N VAL A 399 -33.16 7.60 4.24
CA VAL A 399 -34.21 8.41 4.83
C VAL A 399 -35.32 8.34 3.81
N LYS A 400 -36.37 7.57 4.14
CA LYS A 400 -37.70 7.71 3.51
C LYS A 400 -37.88 9.20 3.25
N ARG A 401 -37.95 9.60 1.96
CA ARG A 401 -38.40 10.93 1.61
C ARG A 401 -39.80 11.06 2.22
N TYR A 402 -39.91 11.73 3.37
CA TYR A 402 -41.20 12.23 3.80
C TYR A 402 -41.66 13.19 2.70
N PRO A 403 -42.86 13.04 2.14
CA PRO A 403 -43.36 13.97 1.14
C PRO A 403 -43.32 15.38 1.72
N VAL A 404 -42.61 16.27 1.04
CA VAL A 404 -42.63 17.71 1.32
C VAL A 404 -44.08 18.15 1.21
N PRO A 405 -44.69 18.77 2.24
CA PRO A 405 -45.99 19.39 2.10
C PRO A 405 -45.94 20.40 0.96
N ALA A 406 -46.91 20.33 0.04
CA ALA A 406 -47.01 21.30 -1.04
C ALA A 406 -47.03 22.71 -0.44
N PHE A 407 -46.12 23.57 -0.92
CA PHE A 407 -46.16 24.99 -0.59
C PHE A 407 -47.53 25.55 -1.00
N PRO A 408 -48.18 26.38 -0.17
CA PRO A 408 -49.40 27.08 -0.57
C PRO A 408 -49.10 27.91 -1.82
N GLY A 409 -49.94 27.74 -2.84
CA GLY A 409 -49.75 28.32 -4.15
C GLY A 409 -49.45 29.82 -4.11
N ALA A 410 -48.49 30.22 -4.93
CA ALA A 410 -48.19 31.62 -5.20
C ALA A 410 -49.46 32.37 -5.61
N THR A 411 -49.77 33.45 -4.91
CA THR A 411 -50.79 34.42 -5.30
C THR A 411 -50.39 35.04 -6.65
N PRO A 412 -51.28 35.09 -7.65
CA PRO A 412 -50.99 35.76 -8.91
C PRO A 412 -50.68 37.26 -8.70
N ALA A 413 -49.75 37.78 -9.49
CA ALA A 413 -49.41 39.20 -9.48
C ALA A 413 -50.63 40.06 -9.89
N PRO A 414 -50.81 41.28 -9.31
CA PRO A 414 -51.86 42.19 -9.72
C PRO A 414 -51.60 42.69 -11.15
N VAL A 415 -52.64 42.68 -11.96
CA VAL A 415 -52.61 43.25 -13.31
C VAL A 415 -52.68 44.78 -13.19
N MET A 416 -51.67 45.49 -13.71
CA MET A 416 -51.80 46.87 -14.18
C MET A 416 -51.23 46.96 -15.58
#